data_AF-A0A2K2VDH9-F1
#
_entry.id   AF-A0A2K2VDH9-F1
#
_cell.length_a   1.000
_cell.length_b   1.000
_cell.length_c   1.000
_cell.angle_alpha   90.00
_cell.angle_beta   90.00
_cell.angle_gamma   90.00
#
_symmetry.space_group_name_H-M   'P 1'
#
loop_
_entity.id
_entity.type
_entity.pdbx_description
1 polymer ?
#
loop_
_entity_poly.entity_id
_entity_poly.type
_entity_poly.pdbx_seq_one_letter_code
_entity_poly.pdbx_strand_id
1 'polypeptide(L)'
;MGLNHNGEKALLLLIRAITPLHVGVGEGEHVDLSVQRDEFGFPIIWGTSLKGAIKSQFNRIYGKDEKFIKELFGDDEKPSKLRVLDARLFLIPARTYKKVWTYVTSKQVIERLEPYAELAG
;
A
#
# COMPACT_ATOMS: atom_id res chain seq x y z
N MET A 1 -12.36 10.58 8.62
CA MET A 1 -10.96 10.92 8.93
C MET A 1 -10.87 10.91 10.44
N GLY A 2 -10.60 9.75 11.00
CA GLY A 2 -10.47 9.57 12.43
C GLY A 2 -9.12 10.05 12.93
N LEU A 3 -9.12 10.50 14.17
CA LEU A 3 -7.92 10.80 14.93
C LEU A 3 -7.52 9.50 15.64
N ASN A 4 -6.28 9.07 15.47
CA ASN A 4 -5.77 7.95 16.25
C ASN A 4 -5.53 8.38 17.71
N HIS A 5 -5.21 7.42 18.60
CA HIS A 5 -4.96 7.67 20.03
C HIS A 5 -3.86 8.72 20.32
N ASN A 6 -3.01 9.05 19.35
CA ASN A 6 -1.94 10.04 19.47
C ASN A 6 -2.30 11.42 18.88
N GLY A 7 -3.56 11.62 18.43
CA GLY A 7 -4.00 12.86 17.78
C GLY A 7 -3.53 13.03 16.34
N GLU A 8 -2.93 11.99 15.74
CA GLU A 8 -2.55 11.99 14.33
C GLU A 8 -3.76 11.62 13.47
N LYS A 9 -3.88 12.22 12.28
CA LYS A 9 -4.91 11.86 11.33
C LYS A 9 -4.47 10.65 10.52
N ALA A 10 -5.33 9.63 10.46
CA ALA A 10 -5.11 8.45 9.64
C ALA A 10 -6.10 8.41 8.46
N LEU A 11 -5.65 7.80 7.37
CA LEU A 11 -6.45 7.61 6.16
C LEU A 11 -6.28 6.16 5.69
N LEU A 12 -7.40 5.46 5.58
CA LEU A 12 -7.46 4.15 4.95
C LEU A 12 -7.61 4.31 3.44
N LEU A 13 -6.72 3.69 2.67
CA LEU A 13 -6.70 3.77 1.21
C LEU A 13 -6.99 2.41 0.59
N LEU A 14 -7.98 2.36 -0.31
CA LEU A 14 -8.20 1.22 -1.19
C LEU A 14 -7.48 1.45 -2.51
N ILE A 15 -6.46 0.63 -2.78
CA ILE A 15 -5.68 0.70 -4.03
C ILE A 15 -6.23 -0.32 -5.01
N ARG A 16 -6.88 0.15 -6.07
CA ARG A 16 -7.37 -0.71 -7.16
C ARG A 16 -6.38 -0.68 -8.32
N ALA A 17 -5.81 -1.85 -8.62
CA ALA A 17 -5.03 -2.03 -9.84
C ALA A 17 -5.95 -1.94 -11.08
N ILE A 18 -5.70 -0.97 -11.96
CA ILE A 18 -6.41 -0.82 -13.24
C ILE A 18 -5.73 -1.63 -14.35
N THR A 19 -4.40 -1.73 -14.27
CA THR A 19 -3.55 -2.58 -15.10
C THR A 19 -2.92 -3.65 -14.22
N PRO A 20 -2.45 -4.78 -14.79
CA PRO A 20 -1.60 -5.71 -14.06
C PRO A 20 -0.43 -4.95 -13.40
N LEU A 21 -0.22 -5.19 -12.11
CA LEU A 21 0.79 -4.51 -11.31
C LEU A 21 1.83 -5.54 -10.87
N HIS A 22 3.09 -5.27 -11.18
CA HIS A 22 4.22 -6.06 -10.72
C HIS A 22 5.03 -5.23 -9.72
N VAL A 23 4.98 -5.62 -8.45
CA VAL A 23 5.83 -5.06 -7.40
C VAL A 23 6.86 -6.12 -7.04
N GLY A 24 8.09 -5.93 -7.49
CA GLY A 24 9.14 -6.94 -7.38
C GLY A 24 9.84 -6.95 -6.01
N VAL A 25 10.38 -8.12 -5.65
CA VAL A 25 11.35 -8.27 -4.54
C VAL A 25 12.74 -8.74 -5.02
N GLY A 26 12.95 -8.86 -6.33
CA GLY A 26 14.15 -9.43 -6.95
C GLY A 26 13.92 -10.85 -7.47
N GLU A 27 15.00 -11.61 -7.61
CA GLU A 27 14.94 -13.01 -8.02
C GLU A 27 14.30 -13.88 -6.94
N GLY A 28 13.31 -14.67 -7.35
CA GLY A 28 12.61 -15.61 -6.47
C GLY A 28 13.04 -17.05 -6.71
N GLU A 29 12.73 -17.94 -5.77
CA GLU A 29 13.11 -19.36 -5.85
C GLU A 29 12.46 -20.11 -7.02
N HIS A 30 11.21 -19.74 -7.38
CA HIS A 30 10.40 -20.48 -8.36
C HIS A 30 10.13 -19.70 -9.65
N VAL A 31 10.37 -18.38 -9.63
CA VAL A 31 10.15 -17.47 -10.75
C VAL A 31 11.23 -16.38 -10.73
N ASP A 32 11.77 -16.07 -11.91
CA ASP A 32 12.88 -15.11 -12.05
C ASP A 32 12.51 -13.72 -11.52
N LEU A 33 11.27 -13.27 -11.72
CA LEU A 33 10.78 -11.99 -11.21
C LEU A 33 9.59 -12.23 -10.29
N SER A 34 9.89 -12.39 -9.00
CA SER A 34 8.87 -12.64 -7.98
C SER A 34 8.20 -11.36 -7.50
N VAL A 35 6.88 -11.45 -7.28
CA VAL A 35 6.11 -10.37 -6.66
C VAL A 35 6.26 -10.41 -5.14
N GLN A 36 6.18 -9.24 -4.48
CA GLN A 36 6.25 -9.19 -3.03
C GLN A 36 5.06 -9.94 -2.40
N ARG A 37 5.36 -10.70 -1.36
CA ARG A 37 4.40 -11.47 -0.58
C ARG A 37 4.55 -11.16 0.91
N ASP A 38 3.43 -11.20 1.62
CA ASP A 38 3.42 -11.12 3.08
C ASP A 38 3.84 -12.46 3.72
N GLU A 39 3.93 -12.47 5.04
CA GLU A 39 4.27 -13.64 5.85
C GLU A 39 3.29 -14.82 5.70
N PHE A 40 2.15 -14.62 5.03
CA PHE A 40 1.14 -15.63 4.72
C PHE A 40 1.09 -16.00 3.23
N GLY A 41 1.99 -15.43 2.41
CA GLY A 41 2.08 -15.68 0.98
C GLY A 41 1.12 -14.86 0.11
N PHE A 42 0.36 -13.92 0.68
CA PHE A 42 -0.52 -13.04 -0.10
C PHE A 42 0.28 -11.91 -0.76
N PRO A 43 -0.07 -11.49 -2.00
CA PRO A 43 0.52 -10.32 -2.62
C PRO A 43 0.40 -9.08 -1.72
N ILE A 44 1.49 -8.32 -1.61
CA ILE A 44 1.57 -7.11 -0.80
C ILE A 44 2.37 -6.04 -1.54
N ILE A 45 2.08 -4.77 -1.26
CA ILE A 45 2.96 -3.66 -1.64
C ILE A 45 3.54 -3.09 -0.36
N TRP A 46 4.86 -3.17 -0.21
CA TRP A 46 5.54 -2.67 0.97
C TRP A 46 5.35 -1.15 1.06
N GLY A 47 5.17 -0.64 2.28
CA GLY A 47 4.93 0.77 2.56
C GLY A 47 6.08 1.64 2.05
N THR A 48 7.30 1.11 2.02
CA THR A 48 8.48 1.76 1.42
C THR A 48 8.34 1.90 -0.10
N SER A 49 7.97 0.84 -0.82
CA SER A 49 7.71 0.85 -2.26
C SER A 49 6.58 1.81 -2.61
N LEU A 50 5.48 1.76 -1.85
CA LEU A 50 4.33 2.64 -2.03
C LEU A 50 4.69 4.11 -1.77
N LYS A 51 5.38 4.38 -0.65
CA LYS A 51 5.86 5.73 -0.30
C LYS A 51 6.81 6.27 -1.36
N GLY A 52 7.71 5.46 -1.90
CA GLY A 52 8.62 5.83 -2.98
C GLY A 52 7.88 6.23 -4.25
N ALA A 53 6.89 5.44 -4.66
CA ALA A 53 6.05 5.74 -5.83
C ALA A 53 5.26 7.05 -5.64
N ILE A 54 4.64 7.24 -4.46
CA ILE A 54 3.91 8.47 -4.13
C ILE A 54 4.88 9.67 -4.11
N LYS A 55 6.03 9.56 -3.44
CA LYS A 55 7.07 10.62 -3.39
C LYS A 55 7.53 11.01 -4.80
N SER A 56 7.74 10.04 -5.69
CA SER A 56 8.12 10.28 -7.08
C SER A 56 7.05 11.09 -7.84
N GLN A 57 5.76 10.71 -7.70
CA GLN A 57 4.67 11.45 -8.32
C GLN A 57 4.51 12.87 -7.75
N PHE A 58 4.65 13.01 -6.43
CA PHE A 58 4.59 14.31 -5.76
C PHE A 58 5.74 15.22 -6.21
N ASN A 59 6.96 14.71 -6.35
CA ASN A 59 8.07 15.47 -6.93
C ASN A 59 7.78 15.94 -8.36
N ARG A 60 7.11 15.12 -9.18
CA ARG A 60 6.76 15.52 -10.55
C ARG A 60 5.74 16.67 -10.58
N ILE A 61 4.78 16.68 -9.65
CA ILE A 61 3.69 17.66 -9.62
C ILE A 61 4.10 18.93 -8.84
N TYR A 62 4.77 18.77 -7.71
CA TYR A 62 5.07 19.82 -6.74
C TYR A 62 6.57 20.09 -6.56
N GLY A 63 7.44 19.57 -7.42
CA GLY A 63 8.90 19.63 -7.23
C GLY A 63 9.52 21.02 -7.16
N LYS A 64 8.77 22.09 -7.48
CA LYS A 64 9.19 23.47 -7.23
C LYS A 64 9.16 23.85 -5.75
N ASP A 65 8.35 23.17 -4.94
CA ASP A 65 8.27 23.33 -3.48
C ASP A 65 9.03 22.21 -2.78
N GLU A 66 10.36 22.28 -2.84
CA GLU A 66 11.25 21.29 -2.24
C GLU A 66 11.04 21.18 -0.72
N LYS A 67 10.72 22.31 -0.06
CA LYS A 67 10.46 22.35 1.38
C LYS A 67 9.25 21.49 1.73
N PHE A 68 8.15 21.62 0.99
CA PHE A 68 6.96 20.80 1.17
C PHE A 68 7.25 19.30 1.00
N ILE A 69 8.00 18.91 -0.04
CA ILE A 69 8.33 17.50 -0.29
C ILE A 69 9.21 16.93 0.84
N LYS A 70 10.25 17.65 1.26
CA LYS A 70 11.15 17.23 2.34
C LYS A 70 10.42 17.12 3.66
N GLU A 71 9.54 18.06 3.97
CA GLU A 71 8.72 18.02 5.18
C GLU A 71 7.76 16.82 5.19
N LEU A 72 7.13 16.51 4.05
CA LEU A 72 6.15 15.43 3.97
C LEU A 72 6.81 14.03 3.99
N PHE A 73 7.87 13.84 3.19
CA PHE A 73 8.48 12.52 2.99
C PHE A 73 9.79 12.28 3.75
N GLY A 74 10.36 13.32 4.35
CA GLY A 74 11.67 13.31 5.01
C GLY A 74 12.85 13.50 4.05
N ASP A 75 13.99 13.82 4.66
CA ASP A 75 15.33 13.89 4.07
C ASP A 75 16.37 13.28 5.04
N ASP A 76 17.66 13.45 4.78
CA ASP A 76 18.74 12.87 5.58
C ASP A 76 18.84 13.47 6.99
N GLU A 77 18.32 14.69 7.20
CA GLU A 77 18.38 15.40 8.48
C GLU A 77 17.08 15.30 9.28
N LYS A 78 15.93 15.18 8.59
CA LYS A 78 14.59 15.26 9.21
C LYS A 78 13.71 14.06 8.84
N PRO A 79 13.04 13.46 9.85
CA PRO A 79 12.13 12.36 9.61
C PRO A 79 10.87 12.83 8.86
N SER A 80 10.29 11.89 8.11
CA SER A 80 9.03 12.05 7.40
C SER A 80 7.85 12.31 8.32
N LYS A 81 7.01 13.32 8.00
CA LYS A 81 5.70 13.50 8.67
C LYS A 81 4.64 12.51 8.19
N LEU A 82 4.82 11.91 7.01
CA LEU A 82 3.93 10.88 6.48
C LEU A 82 4.44 9.48 6.84
N ARG A 83 3.58 8.67 7.49
CA ARG A 83 3.79 7.23 7.66
C ARG A 83 2.90 6.48 6.67
N VAL A 84 3.51 5.65 5.83
CA VAL A 84 2.81 4.80 4.85
C VAL A 84 2.94 3.36 5.31
N LEU A 85 1.81 2.73 5.61
CA LEU A 85 1.74 1.31 5.96
C LEU A 85 1.72 0.46 4.69
N ASP A 86 2.01 -0.83 4.82
CA ASP A 86 1.96 -1.77 3.70
C ASP A 86 0.53 -1.89 3.15
N ALA A 87 0.39 -1.88 1.83
CA ALA A 87 -0.89 -2.15 1.19
C ALA A 87 -1.08 -3.67 1.06
N ARG A 88 -1.84 -4.22 2.01
CA ARG A 88 -2.22 -5.63 2.06
C ARG A 88 -3.34 -5.94 1.07
N LEU A 89 -3.35 -7.18 0.57
CA LEU A 89 -4.42 -7.68 -0.29
C LEU A 89 -5.77 -7.61 0.46
N PHE A 90 -6.77 -7.02 -0.18
CA PHE A 90 -8.15 -7.02 0.34
C PHE A 90 -9.10 -7.84 -0.55
N LEU A 91 -9.03 -7.63 -1.86
CA LEU A 91 -9.84 -8.34 -2.85
C LEU A 91 -8.94 -8.75 -4.03
N ILE A 92 -9.12 -9.99 -4.52
CA ILE A 92 -8.45 -10.46 -5.75
C ILE A 92 -9.49 -10.91 -6.78
N PRO A 93 -9.35 -10.54 -8.06
CA PRO A 93 -10.25 -11.03 -9.09
C PRO A 93 -10.00 -12.52 -9.37
N ALA A 94 -11.06 -13.32 -9.42
CA ALA A 94 -11.02 -14.73 -9.78
C ALA A 94 -12.09 -15.06 -10.83
N ARG A 95 -11.76 -15.94 -11.78
CA ARG A 95 -12.71 -16.44 -12.78
C ARG A 95 -13.76 -17.31 -12.09
N THR A 96 -15.01 -17.23 -12.57
CA THR A 96 -16.10 -18.07 -12.04
C THR A 96 -16.86 -18.75 -13.18
N TYR A 97 -17.62 -19.79 -12.87
CA TYR A 97 -18.43 -20.48 -13.88
C TYR A 97 -19.67 -19.68 -14.31
N LYS A 98 -20.36 -19.03 -13.35
CA LYS A 98 -21.64 -18.33 -13.59
C LYS A 98 -21.50 -16.87 -14.05
N LYS A 99 -20.38 -16.22 -13.74
CA LYS A 99 -20.04 -14.84 -14.14
C LYS A 99 -18.65 -14.85 -14.77
N VAL A 100 -18.31 -13.87 -15.60
CA VAL A 100 -16.97 -13.77 -16.21
C VAL A 100 -15.86 -13.79 -15.14
N TRP A 101 -16.02 -13.02 -14.06
CA TRP A 101 -15.15 -13.04 -12.88
C TRP A 101 -15.88 -12.43 -11.66
N THR A 102 -15.31 -12.60 -10.47
CA THR A 102 -15.75 -11.94 -9.24
C THR A 102 -14.57 -11.56 -8.37
N TYR A 103 -14.75 -10.61 -7.46
CA TYR A 103 -13.79 -10.40 -6.37
C TYR A 103 -13.95 -11.49 -5.31
N VAL A 104 -12.82 -12.02 -4.85
CA VAL A 104 -12.71 -13.03 -3.80
C VAL A 104 -11.87 -12.46 -2.66
N THR A 105 -12.23 -12.83 -1.45
CA THR A 105 -11.49 -12.55 -0.21
C THR A 105 -11.67 -13.72 0.75
N SER A 106 -11.02 -13.67 1.91
CA SER A 106 -11.15 -14.68 2.96
C SER A 106 -11.46 -14.02 4.30
N LYS A 107 -11.98 -14.82 5.25
CA LYS A 107 -12.20 -14.36 6.62
C LYS A 107 -10.94 -13.77 7.24
N GLN A 108 -9.80 -14.43 7.04
CA GLN A 108 -8.49 -13.98 7.53
C GLN A 108 -8.07 -12.60 6.97
N VAL A 109 -8.38 -12.31 5.70
CA VAL A 109 -8.10 -11.01 5.09
C VAL A 109 -8.99 -9.91 5.66
N ILE A 110 -10.27 -10.23 5.93
CA ILE A 110 -11.22 -9.29 6.52
C ILE A 110 -10.84 -8.96 7.97
N GLU A 111 -10.56 -9.97 8.80
CA GLU A 111 -10.16 -9.78 10.20
C GLU A 111 -8.89 -8.94 10.33
N ARG A 112 -7.96 -9.05 9.36
CA ARG A 112 -6.76 -8.21 9.33
C ARG A 112 -7.02 -6.74 9.07
N LEU A 113 -8.18 -6.36 8.53
CA LEU A 113 -8.52 -4.97 8.27
C LEU A 113 -8.91 -4.22 9.54
N GLU A 114 -9.45 -4.92 10.54
CA GLU A 114 -9.96 -4.34 11.80
C GLU A 114 -8.98 -3.37 12.47
N PRO A 115 -7.71 -3.75 12.77
CA PRO A 115 -6.78 -2.81 13.42
C PRO A 115 -6.44 -1.58 12.55
N TYR A 116 -6.47 -1.71 11.22
CA TYR A 116 -6.25 -0.57 10.32
C TYR A 116 -7.47 0.35 10.26
N ALA A 117 -8.69 -0.21 10.33
CA ALA A 117 -9.92 0.55 10.41
C ALA A 117 -10.00 1.31 11.74
N GLU A 118 -9.71 0.65 12.86
CA GLU A 118 -9.63 1.29 14.18
C GLU A 118 -8.64 2.47 14.21
N LEU A 119 -7.47 2.30 13.59
CA LEU A 119 -6.47 3.36 13.48
C LEU A 119 -6.99 4.56 12.65
N ALA A 120 -7.83 4.30 11.65
CA ALA A 120 -8.42 5.33 10.79
C ALA A 120 -9.67 6.01 11.36
N GLY A 121 -10.21 5.49 12.48
CA GLY A 121 -11.48 5.88 13.13
C GLY A 121 -12.67 5.85 12.19
#